data_AF-A0A6L9W5Z7-F1
#
_entry.id   AF-A0A6L9W5Z7-F1
#
_cell.length_a   1.000
_cell.length_b   1.000
_cell.length_c   1.000
_cell.angle_alpha   90.00
_cell.angle_beta   90.00
_cell.angle_gamma   90.00
#
_symmetry.space_group_name_H-M   'P 1'
#
loop_
_entity.id
_entity.type
_entity.pdbx_description
1 polymer ?
#
loop_
_entity_poly.entity_id
_entity_poly.type
_entity_poly.pdbx_seq_one_letter_code
_entity_poly.pdbx_strand_id
1 'polypeptide(L)' 'MDALCAETDPEAFFPEKGGSTRDAKRVCTGCPVRAQCLEFALANDERFGIWGGLSERERRRLRQQRGGSISA' A
#
# COMPACT_ATOMS: atom_id res chain seq x y z
N MET A 1 2.07 -6.85 17.36
CA MET A 1 1.20 -6.94 16.16
C MET A 1 0.60 -5.55 16.01
N ASP A 2 1.38 -4.67 15.37
CA ASP A 2 1.32 -3.21 15.58
C ASP A 2 0.80 -2.47 14.34
N ALA A 3 0.01 -3.16 13.52
CA ALA A 3 -0.52 -2.61 12.29
C ALA A 3 -1.79 -1.80 12.59
N LEU A 4 -1.68 -0.46 12.55
CA LEU A 4 -2.80 0.44 12.85
C LEU A 4 -4.06 0.19 11.99
N CYS A 5 -3.90 -0.37 10.79
CA CYS A 5 -5.04 -0.68 9.92
C CYS A 5 -5.97 -1.77 10.50
N ALA A 6 -5.44 -2.66 11.36
CA ALA A 6 -6.25 -3.68 12.02
C ALA A 6 -7.22 -3.10 13.06
N GLU A 7 -7.01 -1.85 13.48
CA GLU A 7 -7.85 -1.11 14.44
C GLU A 7 -8.85 -0.18 13.74
N THR A 8 -8.97 -0.27 12.42
CA THR A 8 -9.81 0.60 11.59
C THR A 8 -10.74 -0.21 10.71
N ASP A 9 -11.70 0.45 10.07
CA ASP A 9 -12.61 -0.18 9.12
C ASP A 9 -11.83 -0.80 7.92
N PRO A 10 -11.90 -2.13 7.72
CA PRO A 10 -11.25 -2.81 6.61
C PRO A 10 -11.69 -2.30 5.23
N GLU A 11 -12.94 -1.82 5.07
CA GLU A 11 -13.45 -1.34 3.78
C GLU A 11 -12.65 -0.13 3.27
N ALA A 12 -12.11 0.70 4.17
CA ALA A 12 -11.26 1.82 3.80
C ALA A 12 -9.97 1.38 3.10
N PHE A 13 -9.48 0.17 3.38
CA PHE A 13 -8.26 -0.39 2.81
C PHE A 13 -8.51 -1.18 1.53
N PHE A 14 -9.75 -1.55 1.24
CA PHE A 14 -10.17 -2.24 0.01
C PHE A 14 -11.30 -1.45 -0.69
N PRO A 15 -11.03 -0.21 -1.14
CA PRO A 15 -12.07 0.61 -1.73
C PRO A 15 -12.56 0.02 -3.07
N GLU A 16 -13.88 0.08 -3.27
CA GLU A 16 -14.52 -0.18 -4.56
C GLU A 16 -13.95 0.71 -5.68
N LYS A 17 -14.21 0.33 -6.94
CA LYS A 17 -13.71 1.08 -8.10
C LYS A 17 -14.17 2.55 -8.06
N GLY A 18 -13.21 3.47 -7.94
CA GLY A 18 -13.48 4.91 -7.84
C GLY A 18 -13.65 5.43 -6.41
N GLY A 19 -13.60 4.55 -5.40
CA GLY A 19 -13.61 4.90 -4.00
C GLY A 19 -12.38 5.68 -3.55
N SER A 20 -12.52 6.41 -2.45
CA SER A 20 -11.44 7.21 -1.86
C SER A 20 -10.36 6.31 -1.25
N THR A 21 -9.10 6.63 -1.51
CA THR A 21 -7.95 6.01 -0.83
C THR A 21 -7.40 6.86 0.32
N ARG A 22 -8.01 8.02 0.58
CA ARG A 22 -7.45 9.06 1.44
C ARG A 22 -7.33 8.62 2.89
N ASP A 23 -8.37 8.00 3.44
CA ASP A 23 -8.42 7.70 4.87
C ASP A 23 -7.48 6.54 5.23
N ALA A 24 -7.49 5.46 4.46
CA ALA A 24 -6.51 4.38 4.63
C ALA A 24 -5.06 4.86 4.48
N LYS A 25 -4.77 5.77 3.52
CA LYS A 25 -3.43 6.37 3.41
C LYS A 25 -3.04 7.21 4.64
N ARG A 26 -4.00 7.94 5.22
CA ARG A 26 -3.77 8.70 6.46
C ARG A 26 -3.39 7.76 7.60
N VAL A 27 -4.13 6.67 7.79
CA VAL A 27 -3.83 5.63 8.79
C VAL A 27 -2.45 5.03 8.55
N CYS A 28 -2.12 4.66 7.31
CA CYS A 28 -0.81 4.10 6.98
C CYS A 28 0.36 5.05 7.33
N THR A 29 0.16 6.37 7.30
CA THR A 29 1.24 7.35 7.53
C THR A 29 1.81 7.27 8.95
N GLY A 30 0.96 6.98 9.95
CA GLY A 30 1.37 6.78 11.34
C GLY A 30 1.71 5.34 11.70
N CYS A 31 1.59 4.39 10.75
CA CYS A 31 1.71 2.97 11.05
C CYS A 31 3.19 2.56 11.21
N PRO A 32 3.60 1.98 12.36
CA PRO A 32 5.01 1.67 12.63
C PRO A 32 5.57 0.59 11.69
N VAL A 33 4.71 -0.28 11.16
CA VAL A 33 5.08 -1.36 10.23
C VAL A 33 4.91 -0.98 8.76
N ARG A 34 4.65 0.30 8.44
CA ARG A 34 4.35 0.77 7.07
C ARG A 34 5.38 0.31 6.03
N ALA A 35 6.67 0.45 6.33
CA ALA A 35 7.74 0.08 5.40
C ALA A 35 7.77 -1.43 5.14
N GLN A 36 7.68 -2.25 6.19
CA GLN A 36 7.66 -3.71 6.09
C GLN A 36 6.41 -4.19 5.33
N CYS A 37 5.25 -3.58 5.61
CA CYS A 37 4.00 -3.83 4.90
C CYS A 37 4.11 -3.52 3.40
N LEU A 38 4.79 -2.43 3.03
CA LEU A 38 5.03 -2.10 1.63
C LEU A 38 5.93 -3.14 0.95
N GLU A 39 7.06 -3.48 1.55
CA GLU A 39 7.99 -4.45 0.95
C GLU A 39 7.33 -5.83 0.80
N PHE A 40 6.54 -6.26 1.79
CA PHE A 40 5.73 -7.47 1.67
C PHE A 40 4.79 -7.41 0.46
N ALA A 41 4.03 -6.33 0.31
CA ALA A 41 3.09 -6.18 -0.81
C ALA A 41 3.78 -6.12 -2.18
N LEU A 42 4.99 -5.57 -2.24
CA LEU A 42 5.79 -5.54 -3.47
C LEU A 42 6.35 -6.92 -3.81
N ALA A 43 6.84 -7.67 -2.82
CA ALA A 43 7.43 -8.99 -3.00
C ALA A 43 6.39 -10.07 -3.37
N ASN A 44 5.17 -9.96 -2.83
CA ASN A 44 4.09 -10.93 -3.06
C ASN A 44 3.14 -10.55 -4.20
N ASP A 45 3.46 -9.46 -4.93
CA ASP A 45 2.60 -8.86 -5.95
C ASP A 45 1.14 -8.68 -5.46
N GLU A 46 0.94 -8.13 -4.26
CA GLU A 46 -0.41 -7.89 -3.74
C GLU A 46 -1.18 -6.98 -4.70
N ARG A 47 -2.30 -7.49 -5.23
CA ARG A 47 -3.04 -6.88 -6.35
C ARG A 47 -4.20 -6.00 -5.93
N PHE A 48 -4.62 -6.10 -4.68
CA PHE A 48 -5.80 -5.41 -4.18
C PHE A 48 -5.47 -4.57 -2.95
N GLY A 49 -6.33 -3.58 -2.70
CA GLY A 49 -6.26 -2.75 -1.52
C GLY A 49 -5.02 -1.86 -1.39
N ILE A 50 -4.94 -1.22 -0.23
CA ILE A 50 -3.91 -0.26 0.15
C ILE A 50 -2.92 -0.93 1.09
N TRP A 51 -1.65 -0.93 0.69
CA TRP A 51 -0.55 -1.54 1.44
C TRP A 51 0.57 -0.54 1.58
N GLY A 52 1.11 -0.38 2.80
CA GLY A 52 2.19 0.59 3.07
C GLY A 52 1.85 2.04 2.71
N GLY A 53 0.56 2.38 2.62
CA GLY A 53 0.07 3.69 2.19
C GLY A 53 0.02 3.90 0.68
N LEU A 54 0.09 2.83 -0.12
CA LEU A 54 0.06 2.89 -1.58
C LEU A 54 -1.09 2.02 -2.11
N SER A 55 -1.81 2.53 -3.11
CA SER A 55 -2.74 1.74 -3.93
C SER A 55 -1.97 0.79 -4.87
N GLU A 56 -2.66 -0.21 -5.43
CA GLU A 56 -2.08 -1.12 -6.43
C GLU A 56 -1.45 -0.35 -7.59
N ARG A 57 -2.16 0.63 -8.17
CA ARG A 57 -1.61 1.49 -9.23
C ARG A 57 -0.32 2.21 -8.84
N GLU A 58 -0.21 2.69 -7.60
CA GLU A 58 0.99 3.36 -7.12
C GLU A 58 2.13 2.36 -6.87
N ARG A 59 1.85 1.18 -6.30
CA ARG A 59 2.83 0.09 -6.16
C ARG A 59 3.36 -0.35 -7.53
N ARG A 60 2.49 -0.48 -8.53
CA ARG A 60 2.89 -0.79 -9.91
C ARG A 60 3.84 0.25 -10.48
N ARG A 61 3.59 1.55 -10.26
CA ARG A 61 4.50 2.64 -10.68
C ARG A 61 5.83 2.57 -9.95
N LEU A 62 5.82 2.33 -8.64
CA LEU A 62 7.02 2.18 -7.83
C LEU A 62 7.90 1.00 -8.31
N ARG A 63 7.30 -0.15 -8.65
CA ARG A 63 8.03 -1.30 -9.23
C ARG A 63 8.69 -0.94 -10.56
N GLN A 64 8.01 -0.21 -11.43
CA GLN A 64 8.57 0.26 -12.70
C GLN A 64 9.76 1.21 -12.47
N GLN A 65 9.67 2.10 -11.48
CA GLN A 65 10.77 3.00 -11.12
C GLN A 65 11.97 2.25 -10.54
N ARG A 66 11.73 1.28 -9.64
CA ARG A 66 12.79 0.42 -9.07
C ARG A 66 13.46 -0.46 -10.13
N GLY A 67 12.69 -1.02 -11.06
CA GLY A 67 13.20 -1.88 -12.13
C GLY A 67 13.83 -1.12 -13.31
N GLY A 68 13.37 0.11 -13.59
CA GLY A 68 13.90 0.96 -14.66
C GLY A 68 15.26 1.60 -14.37
N SER A 69 15.80 1.38 -13.17
CA SER A 69 17.13 1.89 -12.74
C SER A 69 18.27 0.89 -13.03
N ILE A 70 17.97 -0.31 -13.52
CA ILE A 70 18.95 -1.40 -13.78
C ILE A 70 19.28 -1.51 -15.29
N SER A 71 18.78 -0.60 -16.13
CA SER A 71 18.97 -0.64 -17.59
C SER A 71 19.65 0.59 -18.19
N ALA A 72 20.54 1.25 -17.44
CA ALA A 72 21.40 2.31 -17.97
C ALA A 72 22.88 1.92 -17.86
#